data_AF-A0A1G0C562-F1
#
_entry.id   AF-A0A1G0C562-F1
#
_cell.length_a   1.000
_cell.length_b   1.000
_cell.length_c   1.000
_cell.angle_alpha   90.00
_cell.angle_beta   90.00
_cell.angle_gamma   90.00
#
_symmetry.space_group_name_H-M   'P 1'
#
loop_
_entity.id
_entity.type
_entity.pdbx_description
1 polymer ?
#
loop_
_entity_poly.entity_id
_entity_poly.type
_entity_poly.pdbx_seq_one_letter_code
_entity_poly.pdbx_strand_id
1 'polypeptide(L)'
;MSTLNTIAITNNSGLDSGTYTIWVAGFIEQMDSSNNPVYLFLQSDGSFGSRKTTQAASFINVNNGFTINVPNVTNYGNNRLVFTITPGTTAPADLSPIVGYTAYPFPGTPGVCPPGPYDIFEFGPDAQYDVSAVDSFGINLSFTVTGDNLTYGAVSSFSREQIGQAFSSFVQNDPLGSGFAQLLYTSPSGTGYPAQIGGQFSAIVAPKDWLAIYPTAAGLTGYWDATIASFFASGNQLNFYLNAATVGNYSGTSDGTKYTLTGPGGLKVIIPASDFTVANQGFIQAVRGMKKNESPNEYAAFGQIEAAIFEALSRGVALDGVVPSGTTITTNYSSDAWTDISNWFTNHKNAYNNLPSVYDVYAKFFHYGTITVGTNQENVFGVNAGGTFGMAYGFSLDESPNVSDNWSTDNNVPSKTDYGVGTGDDVTIVIGPWA
;
A
#
# COMPACT_ATOMS: atom_id res chain seq x y z
N MET A 1 20.08 -17.78 19.04
CA MET A 1 19.60 -16.38 19.12
C MET A 1 18.39 -16.39 20.05
N SER A 2 18.21 -15.38 20.90
CA SER A 2 16.98 -15.27 21.70
C SER A 2 15.81 -14.87 20.80
N THR A 3 14.62 -15.38 21.10
CA THR A 3 13.37 -14.98 20.44
C THR A 3 12.95 -13.60 20.95
N LEU A 4 12.56 -12.70 20.05
CA LEU A 4 11.96 -11.40 20.36
C LEU A 4 10.46 -11.59 20.67
N ASN A 5 9.73 -12.08 19.67
CA ASN A 5 8.32 -12.43 19.73
C ASN A 5 8.06 -13.68 18.86
N THR A 6 6.84 -14.18 18.91
CA THR A 6 6.37 -15.23 18.02
C THR A 6 5.33 -14.71 17.04
N ILE A 7 5.31 -15.29 15.85
CA ILE A 7 4.24 -15.11 14.86
C ILE A 7 3.55 -16.46 14.67
N ALA A 8 2.31 -16.60 15.13
CA ALA A 8 1.48 -17.76 14.91
C ALA A 8 0.65 -17.59 13.63
N ILE A 9 0.78 -18.52 12.70
CA ILE A 9 -0.01 -18.60 11.48
C ILE A 9 -1.17 -19.57 11.71
N THR A 10 -2.39 -19.07 11.51
CA THR A 10 -3.63 -19.85 11.59
C THR A 10 -4.25 -19.96 10.20
N ASN A 11 -4.55 -21.19 9.78
CA ASN A 11 -5.23 -21.44 8.51
C ASN A 11 -6.76 -21.56 8.71
N ASN A 12 -7.49 -20.50 8.37
CA ASN A 12 -8.95 -20.45 8.34
C ASN A 12 -9.51 -20.42 6.90
N SER A 13 -8.69 -20.76 5.91
CA SER A 13 -9.08 -20.66 4.49
C SER A 13 -10.25 -21.57 4.09
N GLY A 14 -10.47 -22.66 4.83
CA GLY A 14 -11.44 -23.69 4.45
C GLY A 14 -11.08 -24.44 3.16
N LEU A 15 -9.89 -24.21 2.59
CA LEU A 15 -9.40 -24.94 1.44
C LEU A 15 -9.13 -26.40 1.82
N ASP A 16 -9.52 -27.32 0.94
CA ASP A 16 -9.20 -28.74 1.10
C ASP A 16 -7.69 -28.97 1.00
N SER A 17 -7.06 -29.33 2.12
CA SER A 17 -5.63 -29.63 2.21
C SER A 17 -5.16 -30.79 1.33
N GLY A 18 -6.07 -31.64 0.84
CA GLY A 18 -5.78 -32.67 -0.16
C GLY A 18 -5.67 -32.13 -1.59
N THR A 19 -6.27 -30.96 -1.84
CA THR A 19 -6.34 -30.31 -3.15
C THR A 19 -5.42 -29.09 -3.25
N TYR A 20 -5.25 -28.33 -2.16
CA TYR A 20 -4.47 -27.10 -2.12
C TYR A 20 -3.48 -27.09 -0.95
N THR A 21 -2.33 -26.46 -1.16
CA THR A 21 -1.36 -26.20 -0.10
C THR A 21 -1.07 -24.71 0.03
N ILE A 22 -1.08 -24.23 1.27
CA ILE A 22 -0.67 -22.88 1.64
C ILE A 22 0.79 -22.94 2.08
N TRP A 23 1.58 -22.06 1.50
CA TRP A 23 3.01 -22.00 1.71
C TRP A 23 3.41 -20.65 2.27
N VAL A 24 4.44 -20.66 3.13
CA VAL A 24 5.14 -19.44 3.57
C VAL A 24 6.63 -19.59 3.31
N ALA A 25 7.25 -18.55 2.74
CA ALA A 25 8.70 -18.37 2.75
C ALA A 25 9.02 -17.08 3.49
N GLY A 26 10.15 -17.03 4.19
CA GLY A 26 10.49 -15.87 5.01
C GLY A 26 11.97 -15.54 5.00
N PHE A 27 12.28 -14.25 5.08
CA PHE A 27 13.64 -13.77 5.25
C PHE A 27 13.71 -12.51 6.12
N ILE A 28 14.84 -12.35 6.81
CA ILE A 28 15.23 -11.13 7.53
C ILE A 28 16.52 -10.63 6.89
N GLU A 29 16.52 -9.37 6.45
CA GLU A 29 17.70 -8.69 5.95
C GLU A 29 18.56 -8.21 7.12
N GLN A 30 19.86 -8.42 7.00
CA GLN A 30 20.89 -8.03 7.95
C GLN A 30 22.07 -7.43 7.18
N MET A 31 22.94 -6.72 7.89
CA MET A 31 24.22 -6.29 7.35
C MET A 31 25.37 -7.15 7.89
N ASP A 32 26.31 -7.52 7.03
CA ASP A 32 27.61 -8.05 7.44
C ASP A 32 28.53 -6.94 7.98
N SER A 33 29.72 -7.32 8.46
CA SER A 33 30.70 -6.35 8.99
C SER A 33 31.24 -5.35 7.96
N SER A 34 31.01 -5.62 6.67
CA SER A 34 31.42 -4.79 5.54
C SER A 34 30.24 -4.00 4.97
N ASN A 35 29.10 -3.99 5.65
CA ASN A 35 27.87 -3.32 5.24
C ASN A 35 27.28 -3.87 3.92
N ASN A 36 27.47 -5.16 3.65
CA ASN A 36 26.76 -5.87 2.58
C ASN A 36 25.51 -6.57 3.13
N PRO A 37 24.41 -6.62 2.35
CA PRO A 37 23.23 -7.39 2.73
C PRO A 37 23.53 -8.89 2.88
N VAL A 38 23.08 -9.46 3.99
CA VAL A 38 23.04 -10.90 4.27
C VAL A 38 21.68 -11.27 4.84
N TYR A 39 21.24 -12.50 4.63
CA TYR A 39 19.87 -12.90 4.93
C TYR A 39 19.83 -14.03 5.95
N LEU A 40 18.89 -13.93 6.90
CA LEU A 40 18.44 -15.06 7.71
C LEU A 40 17.19 -15.61 7.04
N PHE A 41 17.16 -16.91 6.74
CA PHE A 41 16.01 -17.54 6.09
C PHE A 41 15.18 -18.32 7.09
N LEU A 42 13.86 -18.27 6.93
CA LEU A 42 12.93 -19.08 7.70
C LEU A 42 13.20 -20.57 7.46
N GLN A 43 13.22 -21.36 8.53
CA GLN A 43 13.45 -22.80 8.52
C GLN A 43 12.17 -23.55 8.89
N SER A 44 12.09 -24.83 8.57
CA SER A 44 10.91 -25.67 8.81
C SER A 44 10.57 -25.89 10.29
N ASP A 45 11.47 -25.55 11.21
CA ASP A 45 11.23 -25.57 12.66
C ASP A 45 10.71 -24.24 13.21
N GLY A 46 10.44 -23.27 12.32
CA GLY A 46 9.95 -21.93 12.68
C GLY A 46 11.05 -20.95 13.09
N SER A 47 12.31 -21.37 13.13
CA SER A 47 13.43 -20.47 13.42
C SER A 47 13.96 -19.77 12.17
N PHE A 48 14.71 -18.68 12.37
CA PHE A 48 15.54 -18.09 11.33
C PHE A 48 16.97 -18.63 11.44
N GLY A 49 17.46 -19.21 10.35
CA GLY A 49 18.76 -19.87 10.28
C GLY A 49 19.95 -18.91 10.36
N SER A 50 21.17 -19.44 10.17
CA SER A 50 22.39 -18.63 10.14
C SER A 50 22.39 -17.65 8.95
N ARG A 51 23.13 -16.54 9.09
CA ARG A 51 23.35 -15.56 8.01
C ARG A 51 23.91 -16.24 6.76
N LYS A 52 23.30 -15.99 5.61
CA LYS A 52 23.75 -16.49 4.31
C LYS A 52 23.78 -15.34 3.29
N THR A 53 24.71 -15.44 2.33
CA THR A 53 24.75 -14.61 1.12
C THR A 53 24.01 -15.26 -0.05
N THR A 54 23.56 -16.51 0.11
CA THR A 54 22.77 -17.24 -0.89
C THR A 54 21.37 -16.65 -1.00
N GLN A 55 20.77 -16.73 -2.18
CA GLN A 55 19.60 -15.93 -2.54
C GLN A 55 18.28 -16.73 -2.51
N ALA A 56 18.03 -17.61 -1.54
CA ALA A 56 16.80 -18.42 -1.62
C ALA A 56 16.25 -18.86 -0.26
N ALA A 57 14.95 -18.62 -0.06
CA ALA A 57 14.13 -19.05 1.06
C ALA A 57 13.20 -20.18 0.59
N SER A 58 13.26 -21.33 1.24
CA SER A 58 12.36 -22.45 0.92
C SER A 58 10.95 -22.21 1.45
N PHE A 59 9.97 -22.71 0.71
CA PHE A 59 8.56 -22.66 1.11
C PHE A 59 8.21 -23.77 2.10
N ILE A 60 7.51 -23.39 3.16
CA ILE A 60 7.07 -24.27 4.25
C ILE A 60 5.56 -24.39 4.17
N ASN A 61 5.06 -25.63 4.24
CA ASN A 61 3.62 -25.91 4.27
C ASN A 61 3.03 -25.49 5.61
N VAL A 62 2.00 -24.63 5.59
CA VAL A 62 1.32 -24.11 6.78
C VAL A 62 -0.15 -24.47 6.85
N ASN A 63 -0.59 -25.50 6.11
CA ASN A 63 -1.99 -25.96 6.12
C ASN A 63 -2.50 -26.28 7.53
N ASN A 64 -1.62 -26.76 8.41
CA ASN A 64 -1.95 -27.14 9.80
C ASN A 64 -1.58 -26.06 10.83
N GLY A 65 -1.35 -24.83 10.37
CA GLY A 65 -0.77 -23.75 11.17
C GLY A 65 0.75 -23.87 11.31
N PHE A 66 1.39 -22.79 11.78
CA PHE A 66 2.83 -22.72 11.94
C PHE A 66 3.20 -21.65 12.95
N THR A 67 4.30 -21.82 13.69
CA THR A 67 4.79 -20.80 14.63
C THR A 67 6.20 -20.41 14.23
N ILE A 68 6.39 -19.11 14.05
CA ILE A 68 7.67 -18.51 13.69
C ILE A 68 8.25 -17.82 14.93
N ASN A 69 9.53 -18.06 15.19
CA ASN A 69 10.27 -17.40 16.27
C ASN A 69 11.11 -16.28 15.65
N VAL A 70 10.66 -15.03 15.80
CA VAL A 70 11.40 -13.88 15.29
C VAL A 70 12.63 -13.67 16.19
N PRO A 71 13.85 -13.67 15.63
CA PRO A 71 15.05 -13.50 16.43
C PRO A 71 15.18 -12.05 16.88
N ASN A 72 15.66 -11.85 18.12
CA ASN A 72 16.05 -10.53 18.61
C ASN A 72 17.41 -10.15 17.98
N VAL A 73 17.34 -9.45 16.85
CA VAL A 73 18.48 -8.92 16.09
C VAL A 73 18.18 -7.50 15.65
N THR A 74 19.18 -6.72 15.26
CA THR A 74 18.96 -5.37 14.74
C THR A 74 18.19 -5.42 13.41
N ASN A 75 17.14 -4.60 13.26
CA ASN A 75 16.46 -4.47 11.98
C ASN A 75 17.29 -3.61 11.00
N TYR A 76 17.52 -4.11 9.80
CA TYR A 76 18.33 -3.44 8.77
C TYR A 76 17.62 -3.21 7.44
N GLY A 77 16.45 -3.80 7.22
CA GLY A 77 15.82 -3.76 5.91
C GLY A 77 14.41 -4.34 5.88
N ASN A 78 13.96 -4.66 4.68
CA ASN A 78 12.58 -5.05 4.40
C ASN A 78 12.42 -6.55 4.65
N ASN A 79 12.06 -6.93 5.87
CA ASN A 79 11.85 -8.34 6.22
C ASN A 79 10.43 -8.75 5.82
N ARG A 80 10.30 -9.95 5.24
CA ARG A 80 9.05 -10.38 4.62
C ARG A 80 8.75 -11.83 4.92
N LEU A 81 7.49 -12.10 5.22
CA LEU A 81 6.89 -13.42 5.01
C LEU A 81 6.05 -13.33 3.74
N VAL A 82 6.30 -14.22 2.79
CA VAL A 82 5.58 -14.29 1.53
C VAL A 82 4.70 -15.53 1.56
N PHE A 83 3.40 -15.30 1.49
CA PHE A 83 2.39 -16.35 1.48
C PHE A 83 1.97 -16.63 0.04
N THR A 84 1.82 -17.90 -0.32
CA THR A 84 1.25 -18.28 -1.61
C THR A 84 0.48 -19.59 -1.51
N ILE A 85 -0.47 -19.81 -2.42
CA ILE A 85 -1.31 -21.00 -2.41
C ILE A 85 -1.21 -21.70 -3.77
N THR A 86 -0.99 -23.02 -3.75
CA THR A 86 -0.84 -23.83 -4.96
C THR A 86 -1.78 -25.03 -4.97
N PRO A 87 -2.13 -25.57 -6.14
CA PRO A 87 -2.74 -26.89 -6.24
C PRO A 87 -1.74 -27.99 -5.84
N GLY A 88 -2.22 -29.04 -5.18
CA GLY A 88 -1.44 -30.19 -4.74
C GLY A 88 -0.47 -29.87 -3.60
N THR A 89 0.51 -30.76 -3.40
CA THR A 89 1.45 -30.76 -2.25
C THR A 89 2.90 -30.49 -2.64
N THR A 90 3.18 -30.22 -3.92
CA THR A 90 4.52 -29.92 -4.40
C THR A 90 4.92 -28.51 -3.98
N ALA A 91 6.03 -28.38 -3.26
CA ALA A 91 6.55 -27.08 -2.85
C ALA A 91 6.93 -26.23 -4.08
N PRO A 92 6.65 -24.91 -4.05
CA PRO A 92 7.16 -23.98 -5.06
C PRO A 92 8.69 -23.95 -5.10
N ALA A 93 9.24 -23.35 -6.16
CA ALA A 93 10.65 -23.01 -6.20
C ALA A 93 11.01 -22.01 -5.09
N ASP A 94 12.21 -22.15 -4.53
CA ASP A 94 12.69 -21.28 -3.46
C ASP A 94 12.66 -19.80 -3.88
N LEU A 95 12.27 -18.93 -2.95
CA LEU A 95 12.10 -17.49 -3.17
C LEU A 95 13.40 -16.72 -2.95
N SER A 96 13.83 -15.93 -3.93
CA SER A 96 14.95 -15.01 -3.74
C SER A 96 14.50 -13.67 -3.16
N PRO A 97 15.08 -13.19 -2.04
CA PRO A 97 14.80 -11.85 -1.53
C PRO A 97 15.35 -10.75 -2.44
N ILE A 98 16.30 -11.08 -3.32
CA ILE A 98 16.94 -10.12 -4.23
C ILE A 98 16.10 -9.90 -5.49
N VAL A 99 15.51 -10.97 -6.02
CA VAL A 99 14.74 -10.91 -7.28
C VAL A 99 13.24 -10.77 -7.00
N GLY A 100 12.74 -11.39 -5.93
CA GLY A 100 11.31 -11.42 -5.61
C GLY A 100 10.46 -12.14 -6.65
N TYR A 101 9.13 -12.08 -6.48
CA TYR A 101 8.20 -12.44 -7.54
C TYR A 101 7.98 -11.27 -8.50
N THR A 102 7.63 -11.60 -9.74
CA THR A 102 7.10 -10.59 -10.66
C THR A 102 5.76 -10.11 -10.11
N ALA A 103 5.57 -8.79 -9.99
CA ALA A 103 4.31 -8.19 -9.55
C ALA A 103 3.20 -8.37 -10.62
N TYR A 104 1.95 -8.47 -10.17
CA TYR A 104 0.79 -8.49 -11.06
C TYR A 104 0.56 -7.12 -11.75
N PRO A 105 -0.10 -7.07 -12.92
CA PRO A 105 -0.48 -8.20 -13.77
C PRO A 105 0.70 -8.65 -14.67
N PHE A 106 0.49 -9.65 -15.52
CA PHE A 106 1.55 -10.14 -16.42
C PHE A 106 1.15 -9.99 -17.89
N PRO A 107 1.95 -9.30 -18.73
CA PRO A 107 1.69 -9.19 -20.18
C PRO A 107 2.14 -10.45 -20.95
N GLY A 108 2.95 -11.28 -20.31
CA GLY A 108 3.61 -12.48 -20.79
C GLY A 108 3.99 -13.37 -19.60
N THR A 109 4.59 -14.54 -19.83
CA THR A 109 5.08 -15.39 -18.72
C THR A 109 6.01 -14.59 -17.80
N PRO A 110 5.74 -14.53 -16.49
CA PRO A 110 6.56 -13.76 -15.55
C PRO A 110 8.00 -14.28 -15.46
N GLY A 111 8.96 -13.38 -15.19
CA GLY A 111 10.38 -13.74 -15.05
C GLY A 111 10.66 -14.62 -13.84
N VAL A 112 10.03 -14.30 -12.70
CA VAL A 112 9.91 -15.18 -11.55
C VAL A 112 8.43 -15.33 -11.25
N CYS A 113 7.90 -16.50 -11.62
CA CYS A 113 6.48 -16.78 -11.53
C CYS A 113 6.07 -17.05 -10.07
N PRO A 114 5.13 -16.28 -9.49
CA PRO A 114 4.47 -16.75 -8.28
C PRO A 114 3.70 -18.03 -8.65
N PRO A 115 3.69 -19.05 -7.78
CA PRO A 115 3.10 -20.34 -8.10
C PRO A 115 1.55 -20.33 -8.04
N GLY A 116 0.98 -19.30 -7.44
CA GLY A 116 -0.46 -18.99 -7.37
C GLY A 116 -0.66 -17.55 -6.86
N PRO A 117 -1.86 -17.20 -6.35
CA PRO A 117 -2.07 -15.96 -5.61
C PRO A 117 -1.05 -15.85 -4.47
N TYR A 118 -0.58 -14.64 -4.20
CA TYR A 118 0.37 -14.39 -3.13
C TYR A 118 0.09 -13.07 -2.43
N ASP A 119 0.57 -12.97 -1.20
CA ASP A 119 0.49 -11.74 -0.40
C ASP A 119 1.69 -11.68 0.55
N ILE A 120 1.96 -10.50 1.10
CA ILE A 120 3.17 -10.22 1.87
C ILE A 120 2.78 -9.69 3.25
N PHE A 121 3.43 -10.24 4.26
CA PHE A 121 3.48 -9.66 5.60
C PHE A 121 4.86 -9.04 5.81
N GLU A 122 4.92 -7.73 5.95
CA GLU A 122 6.16 -6.99 6.23
C GLU A 122 6.32 -6.89 7.75
N PHE A 123 7.54 -7.18 8.23
CA PHE A 123 7.84 -7.23 9.66
C PHE A 123 9.28 -6.82 9.93
N GLY A 124 9.65 -6.72 11.22
CA GLY A 124 11.04 -6.59 11.61
C GLY A 124 11.25 -6.57 13.12
N PRO A 125 12.44 -6.86 13.62
CA PRO A 125 12.70 -6.71 15.04
C PRO A 125 12.48 -5.25 15.50
N ASP A 126 11.60 -5.04 16.48
CA ASP A 126 11.22 -3.71 17.01
C ASP A 126 10.76 -2.72 15.92
N ALA A 127 10.05 -3.22 14.90
CA ALA A 127 9.52 -2.44 13.78
C ALA A 127 7.99 -2.53 13.70
N GLN A 128 7.37 -1.62 12.94
CA GLN A 128 5.94 -1.70 12.64
C GLN A 128 5.68 -2.91 11.73
N TYR A 129 4.60 -3.64 11.98
CA TYR A 129 4.21 -4.81 11.19
C TYR A 129 3.02 -4.45 10.32
N ASP A 130 2.94 -4.99 9.12
CA ASP A 130 1.85 -4.70 8.19
C ASP A 130 1.51 -5.84 7.23
N VAL A 131 0.27 -5.79 6.75
CA VAL A 131 -0.19 -6.51 5.55
C VAL A 131 -0.48 -5.44 4.51
N SER A 132 0.18 -5.51 3.36
CA SER A 132 0.15 -4.44 2.39
C SER A 132 -0.59 -4.85 1.11
N ALA A 133 -1.60 -4.06 0.75
CA ALA A 133 -2.23 -4.12 -0.57
C ALA A 133 -1.71 -3.01 -1.51
N VAL A 134 -0.57 -2.37 -1.20
CA VAL A 134 -0.01 -1.27 -2.02
C VAL A 134 0.24 -1.69 -3.46
N ASP A 135 0.68 -2.93 -3.67
CA ASP A 135 0.89 -3.48 -5.02
C ASP A 135 -0.33 -4.28 -5.49
N SER A 136 -0.84 -5.17 -4.63
CA SER A 136 -2.04 -5.95 -4.91
C SER A 136 -2.59 -6.64 -3.68
N PHE A 137 -3.89 -6.89 -3.65
CA PHE A 137 -4.53 -7.81 -2.71
C PHE A 137 -4.64 -9.20 -3.33
N GLY A 138 -3.91 -10.18 -2.79
CA GLY A 138 -3.85 -11.53 -3.36
C GLY A 138 -4.44 -12.60 -2.46
N ILE A 139 -4.15 -12.55 -1.16
CA ILE A 139 -4.64 -13.50 -0.15
C ILE A 139 -5.34 -12.72 0.95
N ASN A 140 -6.44 -13.28 1.46
CA ASN A 140 -7.16 -12.74 2.59
C ASN A 140 -6.34 -12.91 3.88
N LEU A 141 -5.37 -12.03 4.11
CA LEU A 141 -4.54 -12.01 5.31
C LEU A 141 -5.04 -10.95 6.29
N SER A 142 -5.01 -11.31 7.57
CA SER A 142 -5.08 -10.36 8.68
C SER A 142 -4.12 -10.73 9.80
N PHE A 143 -3.82 -9.79 10.67
CA PHE A 143 -3.08 -10.07 11.89
C PHE A 143 -3.57 -9.28 13.10
N THR A 144 -3.22 -9.79 14.27
CA THR A 144 -3.42 -9.15 15.57
C THR A 144 -2.12 -9.22 16.36
N VAL A 145 -1.93 -8.28 17.28
CA VAL A 145 -0.80 -8.26 18.22
C VAL A 145 -1.36 -8.42 19.63
N THR A 146 -0.68 -9.20 20.47
CA THR A 146 -1.11 -9.44 21.85
C THR A 146 -1.20 -8.13 22.62
N GLY A 147 -2.37 -7.83 23.19
CA GLY A 147 -2.63 -6.59 23.93
C GLY A 147 -3.08 -5.41 23.04
N ASP A 148 -3.07 -5.57 21.72
CA ASP A 148 -3.72 -4.66 20.79
C ASP A 148 -5.19 -5.02 20.59
N ASN A 149 -6.04 -4.01 20.48
CA ASN A 149 -7.47 -4.17 20.22
C ASN A 149 -7.80 -4.12 18.73
N LEU A 150 -6.84 -3.75 17.87
CA LEU A 150 -7.03 -3.67 16.43
C LEU A 150 -6.73 -5.01 15.75
N THR A 151 -7.45 -5.27 14.66
CA THR A 151 -7.12 -6.31 13.68
C THR A 151 -6.74 -5.60 12.39
N TYR A 152 -5.57 -5.91 11.86
CA TYR A 152 -5.04 -5.30 10.65
C TYR A 152 -5.25 -6.22 9.46
N GLY A 153 -5.56 -5.65 8.29
CA GLY A 153 -5.85 -6.41 7.07
C GLY A 153 -7.33 -6.80 6.95
N ALA A 154 -7.63 -7.82 6.17
CA ALA A 154 -9.01 -8.17 5.84
C ALA A 154 -9.73 -8.88 7.00
N VAL A 155 -11.00 -8.51 7.23
CA VAL A 155 -11.82 -9.08 8.31
C VAL A 155 -11.97 -10.59 8.10
N SER A 156 -11.55 -11.36 9.10
CA SER A 156 -11.40 -12.83 9.00
C SER A 156 -12.73 -13.61 8.85
N SER A 157 -13.88 -12.96 8.99
CA SER A 157 -15.19 -13.55 8.72
C SER A 157 -15.63 -13.46 7.26
N PHE A 158 -14.99 -12.61 6.45
CA PHE A 158 -15.32 -12.47 5.04
C PHE A 158 -14.43 -13.37 4.19
N SER A 159 -15.04 -14.07 3.25
CA SER A 159 -14.30 -14.91 2.33
C SER A 159 -13.68 -14.10 1.21
N ARG A 160 -12.58 -14.62 0.66
CA ARG A 160 -11.91 -14.01 -0.49
C ARG A 160 -12.86 -13.89 -1.68
N GLU A 161 -13.76 -14.86 -1.88
CA GLU A 161 -14.81 -14.77 -2.88
C GLU A 161 -15.71 -13.54 -2.67
N GLN A 162 -16.20 -13.35 -1.44
CA GLN A 162 -17.04 -12.20 -1.09
C GLN A 162 -16.30 -10.88 -1.31
N ILE A 163 -15.01 -10.80 -0.99
CA ILE A 163 -14.19 -9.61 -1.21
C ILE A 163 -14.07 -9.29 -2.71
N GLY A 164 -13.83 -10.29 -3.56
CA GLY A 164 -13.78 -10.09 -5.02
C GLY A 164 -15.13 -9.66 -5.61
N GLN A 165 -16.24 -10.20 -5.10
CA GLN A 165 -17.59 -9.79 -5.47
C GLN A 165 -17.92 -8.37 -4.98
N ALA A 166 -17.49 -8.02 -3.76
CA ALA A 166 -17.62 -6.68 -3.20
C ALA A 166 -16.85 -5.67 -4.04
N PHE A 167 -15.61 -5.97 -4.45
CA PHE A 167 -14.84 -5.11 -5.35
C PHE A 167 -15.57 -4.89 -6.68
N SER A 168 -16.02 -5.96 -7.32
CA SER A 168 -16.76 -5.88 -8.59
C SER A 168 -18.01 -5.01 -8.47
N SER A 169 -18.78 -5.19 -7.40
CA SER A 169 -20.00 -4.41 -7.14
C SER A 169 -19.66 -2.96 -6.80
N PHE A 170 -18.58 -2.73 -6.06
CA PHE A 170 -18.13 -1.40 -5.67
C PHE A 170 -17.75 -0.56 -6.90
N VAL A 171 -16.85 -1.06 -7.74
CA VAL A 171 -16.39 -0.32 -8.94
C VAL A 171 -17.49 -0.15 -9.99
N GLN A 172 -18.47 -1.06 -10.04
CA GLN A 172 -19.63 -0.90 -10.92
C GLN A 172 -20.54 0.26 -10.48
N ASN A 173 -20.65 0.50 -9.18
CA ASN A 173 -21.55 1.50 -8.61
C ASN A 173 -20.85 2.84 -8.31
N ASP A 174 -19.51 2.87 -8.26
CA ASP A 174 -18.77 4.12 -8.09
C ASP A 174 -18.80 4.97 -9.38
N PRO A 175 -19.09 6.28 -9.30
CA PRO A 175 -19.17 7.15 -10.47
C PRO A 175 -17.88 7.22 -11.29
N LEU A 176 -16.72 6.91 -10.70
CA LEU A 176 -15.41 6.90 -11.36
C LEU A 176 -14.89 5.48 -11.62
N GLY A 177 -15.63 4.43 -11.28
CA GLY A 177 -15.12 3.05 -11.24
C GLY A 177 -15.03 2.33 -12.58
N SER A 178 -15.51 2.91 -13.68
CA SER A 178 -15.55 2.22 -14.99
C SER A 178 -14.19 1.73 -15.50
N GLY A 179 -13.11 2.48 -15.24
CA GLY A 179 -11.73 2.07 -15.57
C GLY A 179 -11.12 1.07 -14.58
N PHE A 180 -11.68 0.91 -13.39
CA PHE A 180 -11.10 0.14 -12.30
C PHE A 180 -11.55 -1.31 -12.26
N ALA A 181 -12.62 -1.68 -12.97
CA ALA A 181 -13.13 -3.05 -13.03
C ALA A 181 -12.08 -4.08 -13.50
N GLN A 182 -11.18 -3.67 -14.40
CA GLN A 182 -10.10 -4.51 -14.93
C GLN A 182 -9.05 -4.91 -13.87
N LEU A 183 -8.98 -4.19 -12.75
CA LEU A 183 -8.01 -4.45 -11.69
C LEU A 183 -8.28 -5.75 -10.94
N LEU A 184 -9.50 -6.29 -11.03
CA LEU A 184 -9.79 -7.65 -10.59
C LEU A 184 -9.18 -8.65 -11.58
N TYR A 185 -7.92 -9.01 -11.35
CA TYR A 185 -7.15 -9.84 -12.27
C TYR A 185 -7.51 -11.32 -12.11
N THR A 186 -8.30 -11.85 -13.05
CA THR A 186 -8.73 -13.26 -13.08
C THR A 186 -7.93 -14.15 -14.04
N SER A 187 -7.03 -13.57 -14.84
CA SER A 187 -6.62 -14.16 -16.13
C SER A 187 -5.19 -14.73 -16.26
N PRO A 188 -4.45 -15.14 -15.21
CA PRO A 188 -3.24 -15.93 -15.47
C PRO A 188 -3.66 -17.32 -15.96
N SER A 189 -3.38 -17.63 -17.22
CA SER A 189 -3.67 -18.94 -17.79
C SER A 189 -2.59 -19.38 -18.79
N GLY A 190 -2.34 -20.69 -18.83
CA GLY A 190 -1.35 -21.31 -19.72
C GLY A 190 -0.03 -21.71 -19.04
N THR A 191 0.84 -22.37 -19.80
CA THR A 191 2.14 -22.84 -19.31
C THR A 191 3.01 -21.67 -18.85
N GLY A 192 3.47 -21.71 -17.60
CA GLY A 192 4.35 -20.69 -17.02
C GLY A 192 3.65 -19.57 -16.25
N TYR A 193 2.31 -19.53 -16.22
CA TYR A 193 1.54 -18.60 -15.38
C TYR A 193 1.14 -19.23 -14.04
N PRO A 194 0.84 -18.43 -13.00
CA PRO A 194 0.35 -18.95 -11.72
C PRO A 194 -0.93 -19.77 -11.90
N ALA A 195 -1.11 -20.77 -11.05
CA ALA A 195 -2.36 -21.51 -11.00
C ALA A 195 -3.48 -20.65 -10.38
N GLN A 196 -4.68 -20.77 -10.94
CA GLN A 196 -5.88 -20.24 -10.32
C GLN A 196 -6.35 -21.17 -9.19
N ILE A 197 -6.75 -20.60 -8.04
CA ILE A 197 -7.16 -21.36 -6.86
C ILE A 197 -8.66 -21.22 -6.65
N GLY A 198 -9.37 -22.34 -6.62
CA GLY A 198 -10.82 -22.38 -6.42
C GLY A 198 -11.65 -21.62 -7.48
N GLY A 199 -11.10 -21.35 -8.67
CA GLY A 199 -11.79 -20.58 -9.72
C GLY A 199 -11.94 -19.08 -9.40
N GLN A 200 -11.25 -18.55 -8.39
CA GLN A 200 -11.32 -17.14 -8.00
C GLN A 200 -10.23 -16.29 -8.68
N PHE A 201 -10.30 -14.97 -8.54
CA PHE A 201 -9.28 -14.04 -9.06
C PHE A 201 -7.88 -14.34 -8.50
N SER A 202 -6.81 -13.84 -9.14
CA SER A 202 -5.43 -13.97 -8.65
C SER A 202 -5.02 -12.80 -7.78
N ALA A 203 -5.41 -11.59 -8.17
CA ALA A 203 -5.16 -10.38 -7.39
C ALA A 203 -6.20 -9.28 -7.69
N ILE A 204 -6.42 -8.37 -6.74
CA ILE A 204 -6.95 -7.03 -7.02
C ILE A 204 -5.73 -6.12 -7.13
N VAL A 205 -5.38 -5.72 -8.34
CA VAL A 205 -4.09 -5.10 -8.66
C VAL A 205 -4.16 -3.58 -8.53
N ALA A 206 -3.13 -2.96 -7.97
CA ALA A 206 -3.07 -1.50 -7.89
C ALA A 206 -3.00 -0.88 -9.30
N PRO A 207 -3.62 0.30 -9.52
CA PRO A 207 -3.61 0.95 -10.83
C PRO A 207 -2.20 1.25 -11.34
N LYS A 208 -1.24 1.55 -10.44
CA LYS A 208 0.16 1.82 -10.79
C LYS A 208 0.84 0.65 -11.48
N ASP A 209 0.58 -0.57 -11.00
CA ASP A 209 1.19 -1.79 -11.52
C ASP A 209 0.44 -2.26 -12.76
N TRP A 210 -0.89 -2.09 -12.77
CA TRP A 210 -1.69 -2.33 -13.96
C TRP A 210 -1.23 -1.46 -15.15
N LEU A 211 -1.02 -0.16 -14.93
CA LEU A 211 -0.57 0.78 -15.96
C LEU A 211 0.90 0.60 -16.36
N ALA A 212 1.75 0.10 -15.46
CA ALA A 212 3.12 -0.26 -15.80
C ALA A 212 3.17 -1.35 -16.88
N ILE A 213 2.17 -2.24 -16.89
CA ILE A 213 2.07 -3.36 -17.82
C ILE A 213 1.17 -3.05 -19.03
N TYR A 214 0.04 -2.38 -18.77
CA TYR A 214 -0.95 -1.99 -19.76
C TYR A 214 -1.09 -0.46 -19.82
N PRO A 215 -0.11 0.26 -20.38
CA PRO A 215 -0.07 1.73 -20.34
C PRO A 215 -1.19 2.41 -21.14
N THR A 216 -1.94 1.64 -21.93
CA THR A 216 -3.11 2.09 -22.71
C THR A 216 -4.44 1.56 -22.15
N ALA A 217 -4.46 1.13 -20.88
CA ALA A 217 -5.66 0.63 -20.21
C ALA A 217 -6.78 1.69 -20.22
N ALA A 218 -7.88 1.37 -20.91
CA ALA A 218 -9.01 2.29 -21.05
C ALA A 218 -9.58 2.68 -19.68
N GLY A 219 -9.84 3.97 -19.49
CA GLY A 219 -10.35 4.52 -18.23
C GLY A 219 -9.31 4.74 -17.13
N LEU A 220 -8.07 4.24 -17.29
CA LEU A 220 -6.95 4.48 -16.36
C LEU A 220 -5.86 5.36 -16.98
N THR A 221 -5.56 5.18 -18.27
CA THR A 221 -4.62 6.05 -18.99
C THR A 221 -5.18 7.47 -19.07
N GLY A 222 -4.40 8.44 -18.61
CA GLY A 222 -4.78 9.86 -18.59
C GLY A 222 -5.85 10.21 -17.54
N TYR A 223 -6.14 9.30 -16.61
CA TYR A 223 -7.16 9.48 -15.56
C TYR A 223 -6.95 10.79 -14.76
N TRP A 224 -5.70 11.14 -14.50
CA TRP A 224 -5.33 12.31 -13.72
C TRP A 224 -5.04 13.57 -14.55
N ASP A 225 -5.03 13.50 -15.88
CA ASP A 225 -4.50 14.57 -16.75
C ASP A 225 -5.19 15.92 -16.51
N ALA A 226 -6.53 15.92 -16.43
CA ALA A 226 -7.30 17.14 -16.21
C ALA A 226 -7.08 17.73 -14.81
N THR A 227 -6.96 16.86 -13.79
CA THR A 227 -6.67 17.24 -12.41
C THR A 227 -5.28 17.84 -12.31
N ILE A 228 -4.26 17.18 -12.88
CA ILE A 228 -2.87 17.65 -12.86
C ILE A 228 -2.72 18.95 -13.65
N ALA A 229 -3.32 19.06 -14.84
CA ALA A 229 -3.29 20.28 -15.63
C ALA A 229 -3.95 21.46 -14.88
N SER A 230 -5.05 21.20 -14.19
CA SER A 230 -5.72 22.19 -13.34
C SER A 230 -4.88 22.56 -12.12
N PHE A 231 -4.29 21.57 -11.45
CA PHE A 231 -3.47 21.74 -10.25
C PHE A 231 -2.24 22.59 -10.55
N PHE A 232 -1.54 22.33 -11.66
CA PHE A 232 -0.33 23.06 -12.07
C PHE A 232 -0.60 24.30 -12.92
N ALA A 233 -1.84 24.75 -13.11
CA ALA A 233 -2.12 25.93 -13.94
C ALA A 233 -1.31 27.17 -13.50
N SER A 234 -0.91 27.99 -14.47
CA SER A 234 0.00 29.11 -14.23
C SER A 234 -0.60 30.13 -13.24
N GLY A 235 0.18 30.45 -12.22
CA GLY A 235 -0.17 31.36 -11.14
C GLY A 235 -0.99 30.73 -10.01
N ASN A 236 -1.31 29.43 -10.07
CA ASN A 236 -1.90 28.73 -8.94
C ASN A 236 -0.99 28.75 -7.72
N GLN A 237 -1.59 28.72 -6.54
CA GLN A 237 -0.92 28.90 -5.26
C GLN A 237 -1.20 27.71 -4.33
N LEU A 238 -0.17 27.35 -3.54
CA LEU A 238 -0.26 26.39 -2.45
C LEU A 238 0.25 27.02 -1.15
N ASN A 239 -0.34 26.60 -0.02
CA ASN A 239 0.10 26.97 1.32
C ASN A 239 -0.27 25.85 2.30
N PHE A 240 0.73 25.11 2.79
CA PHE A 240 0.55 23.99 3.69
C PHE A 240 1.68 23.93 4.72
N TYR A 241 1.40 23.26 5.83
CA TYR A 241 2.37 22.92 6.86
C TYR A 241 2.83 21.48 6.69
N LEU A 242 4.12 21.22 6.47
CA LEU A 242 4.66 19.85 6.52
C LEU A 242 4.93 19.43 7.96
N ASN A 243 4.47 18.24 8.33
CA ASN A 243 4.66 17.66 9.67
C ASN A 243 5.84 16.67 9.77
N ALA A 244 6.40 16.27 8.63
CA ALA A 244 7.55 15.39 8.52
C ALA A 244 8.72 16.11 7.81
N ALA A 245 9.95 15.61 8.03
CA ALA A 245 11.26 16.11 7.55
C ALA A 245 11.32 17.54 6.99
N THR A 246 12.09 18.43 7.64
CA THR A 246 12.12 19.87 7.32
C THR A 246 10.78 20.56 7.61
N VAL A 247 10.19 20.18 8.75
CA VAL A 247 8.90 20.63 9.29
C VAL A 247 8.71 22.15 9.21
N GLY A 248 7.53 22.57 8.76
CA GLY A 248 7.10 23.96 8.76
C GLY A 248 6.23 24.34 7.56
N ASN A 249 5.95 25.64 7.44
CA ASN A 249 5.09 26.17 6.39
C ASN A 249 5.82 26.31 5.05
N TYR A 250 5.22 25.77 4.01
CA TYR A 250 5.63 25.91 2.62
C TYR A 250 4.56 26.66 1.84
N SER A 251 5.00 27.62 1.02
CA SER A 251 4.10 28.37 0.15
C SER A 251 4.77 28.76 -1.16
N GLY A 252 3.99 28.84 -2.23
CA GLY A 252 4.53 29.24 -3.52
C GLY A 252 3.52 29.13 -4.64
N THR A 253 4.02 29.31 -5.86
CA THR A 253 3.18 29.41 -7.05
C THR A 253 3.63 28.47 -8.15
N SER A 254 2.70 28.05 -9.00
CA SER A 254 3.00 27.35 -10.24
C SER A 254 3.29 28.32 -11.38
N ASP A 255 4.22 28.00 -12.26
CA ASP A 255 4.40 28.71 -13.54
C ASP A 255 3.63 28.08 -14.72
N GLY A 256 2.92 26.97 -14.49
CA GLY A 256 2.30 26.14 -15.53
C GLY A 256 3.02 24.81 -15.73
N THR A 257 4.27 24.70 -15.30
CA THR A 257 5.13 23.51 -15.47
C THR A 257 5.69 22.98 -14.16
N LYS A 258 5.73 23.80 -13.11
CA LYS A 258 6.21 23.43 -11.77
C LYS A 258 5.71 24.40 -10.72
N TYR A 259 5.58 23.92 -9.49
CA TYR A 259 5.54 24.77 -8.31
C TYR A 259 6.95 25.12 -7.85
N THR A 260 7.15 26.40 -7.46
CA THR A 260 8.33 26.84 -6.71
C THR A 260 7.88 27.24 -5.31
N LEU A 261 8.17 26.39 -4.33
CA LEU A 261 7.73 26.54 -2.95
C LEU A 261 8.86 27.10 -2.09
N THR A 262 8.51 27.93 -1.12
CA THR A 262 9.41 28.52 -0.13
C THR A 262 9.02 27.99 1.24
N GLY A 263 9.94 27.29 1.87
CA GLY A 263 9.79 26.73 3.21
C GLY A 263 10.58 27.49 4.28
N PRO A 264 10.74 26.87 5.46
CA PRO A 264 11.54 27.40 6.57
C PRO A 264 12.96 27.81 6.15
N GLY A 265 13.45 28.91 6.72
CA GLY A 265 14.79 29.44 6.42
C GLY A 265 14.97 29.94 4.98
N GLY A 266 13.89 30.11 4.21
CA GLY A 266 13.95 30.51 2.81
C GLY A 266 14.30 29.36 1.86
N LEU A 267 14.24 28.11 2.33
CA LEU A 267 14.47 26.92 1.52
C LEU A 267 13.55 26.93 0.29
N LYS A 268 14.13 26.77 -0.90
CA LYS A 268 13.37 26.69 -2.15
C LYS A 268 13.28 25.23 -2.58
N VAL A 269 12.07 24.76 -2.84
CA VAL A 269 11.82 23.41 -3.36
C VAL A 269 11.03 23.53 -4.65
N ILE A 270 11.43 22.75 -5.67
CA ILE A 270 10.78 22.72 -6.97
C ILE A 270 10.07 21.38 -7.14
N ILE A 271 8.78 21.45 -7.42
CA ILE A 271 7.89 20.31 -7.69
C ILE A 271 7.43 20.43 -9.14
N PRO A 272 7.99 19.67 -10.08
CA PRO A 272 7.63 19.76 -11.48
C PRO A 272 6.35 18.97 -11.79
N ALA A 273 5.51 19.48 -12.69
CA ALA A 273 4.30 18.77 -13.15
C ALA A 273 4.64 17.42 -13.80
N SER A 274 5.84 17.30 -14.39
CA SER A 274 6.33 16.07 -15.00
C SER A 274 6.39 14.88 -14.05
N ASP A 275 6.50 15.14 -12.75
CA ASP A 275 6.55 14.10 -11.72
C ASP A 275 5.18 13.41 -11.58
N PHE A 276 4.09 14.01 -12.10
CA PHE A 276 2.72 13.47 -12.04
C PHE A 276 2.15 13.08 -13.41
N THR A 277 2.65 13.64 -14.52
CA THR A 277 2.04 13.47 -15.86
C THR A 277 2.48 12.20 -16.62
N VAL A 278 3.44 11.42 -16.11
CA VAL A 278 3.87 10.17 -16.76
C VAL A 278 2.85 9.06 -16.47
N ALA A 279 2.68 8.11 -17.40
CA ALA A 279 1.55 7.18 -17.53
C ALA A 279 0.93 6.58 -16.24
N ASN A 280 1.69 6.36 -15.17
CA ASN A 280 1.19 5.82 -13.89
C ASN A 280 1.45 6.71 -12.66
N GLN A 281 2.07 7.88 -12.81
CA GLN A 281 2.58 8.70 -11.71
C GLN A 281 1.50 9.41 -10.88
N GLY A 282 0.24 9.42 -11.31
CA GLY A 282 -0.86 9.84 -10.43
C GLY A 282 -1.29 8.77 -9.42
N PHE A 283 -0.75 7.55 -9.52
CA PHE A 283 -1.03 6.42 -8.62
C PHE A 283 0.21 5.94 -7.85
N ILE A 284 1.33 6.66 -7.95
CA ILE A 284 2.55 6.37 -7.20
C ILE A 284 3.28 7.68 -6.90
N GLN A 285 3.91 7.78 -5.73
CA GLN A 285 4.81 8.89 -5.43
C GLN A 285 6.00 8.90 -6.40
N ALA A 286 6.34 10.08 -6.92
CA ALA A 286 7.55 10.25 -7.72
C ALA A 286 8.82 10.06 -6.85
N VAL A 287 9.48 8.91 -7.02
CA VAL A 287 10.78 8.64 -6.38
C VAL A 287 11.90 9.02 -7.34
N ARG A 288 12.75 9.96 -6.93
CA ARG A 288 13.99 10.32 -7.66
C ARG A 288 15.17 10.33 -6.73
N GLY A 289 16.38 10.13 -7.27
CA GLY A 289 17.60 10.36 -6.53
C GLY A 289 17.85 11.85 -6.24
N MET A 290 18.64 12.12 -5.19
CA MET A 290 19.12 13.46 -4.87
C MET A 290 19.95 14.02 -6.03
N LYS A 291 19.66 15.25 -6.47
CA LYS A 291 20.40 15.90 -7.54
C LYS A 291 21.77 16.36 -7.04
N LYS A 292 22.75 16.45 -7.96
CA LYS A 292 24.16 16.78 -7.65
C LYS A 292 24.35 18.06 -6.80
N ASN A 293 23.48 19.05 -6.96
CA ASN A 293 23.58 20.36 -6.28
C ASN A 293 22.41 20.60 -5.30
N GLU A 294 21.61 19.58 -5.03
CA GLU A 294 20.50 19.64 -4.08
C GLU A 294 21.03 19.37 -2.67
N SER A 295 20.59 20.16 -1.70
CA SER A 295 20.97 19.92 -0.31
C SER A 295 20.19 18.74 0.28
N PRO A 296 20.70 18.05 1.32
CA PRO A 296 19.94 16.99 2.00
C PRO A 296 18.57 17.44 2.50
N ASN A 297 18.46 18.67 3.01
CA ASN A 297 17.18 19.23 3.47
C ASN A 297 16.22 19.53 2.30
N GLU A 298 16.75 20.00 1.16
CA GLU A 298 15.94 20.21 -0.04
C GLU A 298 15.40 18.88 -0.58
N TYR A 299 16.24 17.84 -0.62
CA TYR A 299 15.84 16.50 -1.05
C TYR A 299 14.80 15.87 -0.11
N ALA A 300 15.02 16.00 1.21
CA ALA A 300 14.08 15.51 2.21
C ALA A 300 12.73 16.24 2.10
N ALA A 301 12.73 17.57 2.00
CA ALA A 301 11.52 18.36 1.83
C ALA A 301 10.81 18.03 0.51
N PHE A 302 11.55 17.87 -0.59
CA PHE A 302 10.98 17.44 -1.87
C PHE A 302 10.18 16.15 -1.72
N GLY A 303 10.76 15.11 -1.10
CA GLY A 303 10.07 13.83 -0.90
C GLY A 303 8.77 13.97 -0.10
N GLN A 304 8.78 14.76 0.98
CA GLN A 304 7.58 14.98 1.81
C GLN A 304 6.51 15.83 1.10
N ILE A 305 6.91 16.79 0.28
CA ILE A 305 5.96 17.59 -0.51
C ILE A 305 5.33 16.76 -1.62
N GLU A 306 6.13 15.95 -2.34
CA GLU A 306 5.61 15.00 -3.33
C GLU A 306 4.62 14.02 -2.70
N ALA A 307 4.96 13.49 -1.51
CA ALA A 307 4.08 12.63 -0.72
C ALA A 307 2.75 13.31 -0.41
N ALA A 308 2.79 14.53 0.14
CA ALA A 308 1.60 15.31 0.45
C ALA A 308 0.69 15.57 -0.76
N ILE A 309 1.27 15.91 -1.91
CA ILE A 309 0.50 16.15 -3.14
C ILE A 309 -0.09 14.84 -3.66
N PHE A 310 0.68 13.75 -3.64
CA PHE A 310 0.23 12.43 -4.03
C PHE A 310 -0.95 11.94 -3.17
N GLU A 311 -0.84 12.05 -1.86
CA GLU A 311 -1.95 11.75 -0.93
C GLU A 311 -3.21 12.56 -1.24
N ALA A 312 -3.07 13.86 -1.49
CA ALA A 312 -4.19 14.73 -1.82
C ALA A 312 -4.82 14.37 -3.17
N LEU A 313 -4.03 13.92 -4.16
CA LEU A 313 -4.53 13.39 -5.42
C LEU A 313 -5.33 12.11 -5.18
N SER A 314 -4.74 11.13 -4.49
CA SER A 314 -5.38 9.83 -4.20
C SER A 314 -6.71 9.99 -3.45
N ARG A 315 -6.74 10.86 -2.43
CA ARG A 315 -7.94 11.16 -1.64
C ARG A 315 -8.94 12.08 -2.35
N GLY A 316 -8.58 12.65 -3.50
CA GLY A 316 -9.45 13.50 -4.32
C GLY A 316 -9.70 14.90 -3.77
N VAL A 317 -8.73 15.45 -3.04
CA VAL A 317 -8.78 16.79 -2.43
C VAL A 317 -7.68 17.72 -2.93
N ALA A 318 -6.86 17.28 -3.90
CA ALA A 318 -5.76 18.07 -4.45
C ALA A 318 -6.21 19.47 -4.91
N LEU A 319 -7.31 19.54 -5.68
CA LEU A 319 -7.83 20.81 -6.20
C LEU A 319 -8.51 21.67 -5.14
N ASP A 320 -8.99 21.09 -4.02
CA ASP A 320 -9.55 21.88 -2.92
C ASP A 320 -8.50 22.74 -2.24
N GLY A 321 -7.26 22.25 -2.19
CA GLY A 321 -6.12 22.97 -1.62
C GLY A 321 -5.44 23.98 -2.56
N VAL A 322 -5.97 24.23 -3.76
CA VAL A 322 -5.37 25.15 -4.74
C VAL A 322 -6.13 26.47 -4.80
N VAL A 323 -5.40 27.59 -4.73
CA VAL A 323 -5.96 28.93 -4.95
C VAL A 323 -5.50 29.48 -6.30
N PRO A 324 -6.40 29.90 -7.21
CA PRO A 324 -6.03 30.49 -8.50
C PRO A 324 -5.20 31.78 -8.36
N SER A 325 -4.51 32.13 -9.45
CA SER A 325 -3.82 33.42 -9.57
C SER A 325 -4.74 34.60 -9.28
N GLY A 326 -4.20 35.65 -8.65
CA GLY A 326 -4.93 36.88 -8.35
C GLY A 326 -5.84 36.82 -7.12
N THR A 327 -5.93 35.67 -6.44
CA THR A 327 -6.61 35.53 -5.15
C THR A 327 -5.59 35.41 -4.02
N THR A 328 -5.86 35.96 -2.84
CA THR A 328 -4.96 35.80 -1.69
C THR A 328 -5.17 34.43 -1.05
N ILE A 329 -4.11 33.62 -0.99
CA ILE A 329 -4.11 32.36 -0.23
C ILE A 329 -3.84 32.62 1.26
N THR A 330 -4.61 31.98 2.14
CA THR A 330 -4.39 32.04 3.60
C THR A 330 -3.36 31.01 4.04
N THR A 331 -2.77 31.21 5.22
CA THR A 331 -1.90 30.21 5.85
C THR A 331 -2.67 28.90 6.04
N ASN A 332 -2.02 27.77 5.78
CA ASN A 332 -2.55 26.41 5.90
C ASN A 332 -3.76 26.09 5.01
N TYR A 333 -4.12 26.95 4.05
CA TYR A 333 -5.27 26.73 3.17
C TYR A 333 -5.26 25.32 2.53
N SER A 334 -4.11 24.90 2.00
CA SER A 334 -3.98 23.58 1.37
C SER A 334 -4.02 22.46 2.41
N SER A 335 -3.41 22.64 3.59
CA SER A 335 -3.46 21.68 4.69
C SER A 335 -4.90 21.42 5.17
N ASP A 336 -5.67 22.48 5.40
CA ASP A 336 -7.04 22.40 5.88
C ASP A 336 -7.92 21.65 4.88
N ALA A 337 -7.77 21.96 3.59
CA ALA A 337 -8.50 21.30 2.52
C ALA A 337 -8.09 19.81 2.36
N TRP A 338 -6.79 19.51 2.38
CA TRP A 338 -6.30 18.15 2.17
C TRP A 338 -6.58 17.22 3.35
N THR A 339 -6.85 17.76 4.54
CA THR A 339 -7.16 17.00 5.76
C THR A 339 -8.66 16.96 6.10
N ASP A 340 -9.51 17.58 5.27
CA ASP A 340 -10.97 17.48 5.43
C ASP A 340 -11.46 16.11 4.95
N ILE A 341 -11.53 15.17 5.91
CA ILE A 341 -11.98 13.80 5.70
C ILE A 341 -13.41 13.69 5.12
N SER A 342 -14.24 14.73 5.26
CA SER A 342 -15.60 14.70 4.71
C SER A 342 -15.61 14.77 3.17
N ASN A 343 -14.54 15.28 2.59
CA ASN A 343 -14.35 15.40 1.14
C ASN A 343 -13.57 14.21 0.55
N TRP A 344 -12.87 13.43 1.39
CA TRP A 344 -12.05 12.32 0.94
C TRP A 344 -12.86 11.26 0.18
N PHE A 345 -12.36 10.88 -0.98
CA PHE A 345 -12.95 9.86 -1.86
C PHE A 345 -14.42 10.12 -2.25
N THR A 346 -14.79 11.40 -2.35
CA THR A 346 -16.10 11.84 -2.82
C THR A 346 -15.98 12.62 -4.13
N ASN A 347 -17.06 12.65 -4.92
CA ASN A 347 -17.16 13.45 -6.14
C ASN A 347 -17.76 14.84 -5.85
N HIS A 348 -17.51 15.39 -4.66
CA HIS A 348 -17.91 16.74 -4.29
C HIS A 348 -17.36 17.75 -5.32
N LYS A 349 -17.97 18.94 -5.38
CA LYS A 349 -17.45 19.99 -6.27
C LYS A 349 -16.24 20.62 -5.61
N ASN A 350 -15.08 20.52 -6.25
CA ASN A 350 -13.85 21.06 -5.67
C ASN A 350 -13.87 22.60 -5.57
N ALA A 351 -13.14 23.14 -4.61
CA ALA A 351 -13.08 24.58 -4.36
C ALA A 351 -12.41 25.40 -5.48
N TYR A 352 -11.57 24.78 -6.32
CA TYR A 352 -10.80 25.48 -7.36
C TYR A 352 -11.64 25.86 -8.59
N ASN A 353 -12.39 24.91 -9.16
CA ASN A 353 -13.14 25.12 -10.40
C ASN A 353 -14.59 24.63 -10.34
N ASN A 354 -15.08 24.18 -9.18
CA ASN A 354 -16.45 23.73 -8.96
C ASN A 354 -16.88 22.54 -9.85
N LEU A 355 -15.91 21.79 -10.37
CA LEU A 355 -16.13 20.51 -11.05
C LEU A 355 -16.09 19.35 -10.03
N PRO A 356 -16.71 18.20 -10.32
CA PRO A 356 -16.59 17.03 -9.46
C PRO A 356 -15.13 16.62 -9.27
N SER A 357 -14.74 16.34 -8.03
CA SER A 357 -13.43 15.83 -7.66
C SER A 357 -13.19 14.42 -8.20
N VAL A 358 -11.93 14.14 -8.54
CA VAL A 358 -11.45 12.84 -9.00
C VAL A 358 -10.59 12.26 -7.89
N TYR A 359 -10.81 10.99 -7.54
CA TYR A 359 -10.10 10.26 -6.48
C TYR A 359 -9.64 8.88 -6.96
N ASP A 360 -8.77 8.23 -6.21
CA ASP A 360 -8.37 6.85 -6.46
C ASP A 360 -9.47 5.88 -6.01
N VAL A 361 -10.19 5.29 -6.97
CA VAL A 361 -11.28 4.34 -6.71
C VAL A 361 -10.75 3.02 -6.14
N TYR A 362 -9.52 2.62 -6.49
CA TYR A 362 -8.87 1.45 -5.93
C TYR A 362 -8.67 1.65 -4.43
N ALA A 363 -8.02 2.74 -4.02
CA ALA A 363 -7.82 3.08 -2.62
C ALA A 363 -9.15 3.23 -1.87
N LYS A 364 -10.14 3.89 -2.48
CA LYS A 364 -11.48 4.03 -1.89
C LYS A 364 -12.12 2.68 -1.54
N PHE A 365 -11.95 1.65 -2.37
CA PHE A 365 -12.48 0.33 -2.05
C PHE A 365 -11.90 -0.22 -0.74
N PHE A 366 -10.62 -0.02 -0.48
CA PHE A 366 -10.00 -0.49 0.77
C PHE A 366 -10.55 0.24 2.00
N HIS A 367 -10.96 1.50 1.88
CA HIS A 367 -11.54 2.24 3.01
C HIS A 367 -13.06 2.15 3.15
N TYR A 368 -13.79 1.91 2.06
CA TYR A 368 -15.26 1.99 2.02
C TYR A 368 -15.95 0.76 1.44
N GLY A 369 -15.18 -0.21 0.93
CA GLY A 369 -15.71 -1.48 0.46
C GLY A 369 -16.42 -2.21 1.60
N THR A 370 -17.65 -2.65 1.34
CA THR A 370 -18.48 -3.31 2.35
C THR A 370 -19.05 -4.63 1.85
N ILE A 371 -19.32 -5.53 2.78
CA ILE A 371 -20.07 -6.76 2.59
C ILE A 371 -21.33 -6.68 3.46
N THR A 372 -22.46 -7.15 2.90
CA THR A 372 -23.72 -7.17 3.63
C THR A 372 -23.80 -8.39 4.55
N VAL A 373 -23.89 -8.15 5.86
CA VAL A 373 -24.10 -9.19 6.89
C VAL A 373 -25.49 -8.99 7.50
N GLY A 374 -26.42 -9.86 7.12
CA GLY A 374 -27.83 -9.68 7.45
C GLY A 374 -28.39 -8.40 6.81
N THR A 375 -28.62 -7.37 7.61
CA THR A 375 -29.09 -6.04 7.16
C THR A 375 -28.02 -4.95 7.24
N ASN A 376 -26.84 -5.25 7.76
CA ASN A 376 -25.78 -4.27 7.98
C ASN A 376 -24.76 -4.33 6.86
N GLN A 377 -24.16 -3.18 6.51
CA GLN A 377 -22.96 -3.13 5.68
C GLN A 377 -21.75 -3.08 6.61
N GLU A 378 -20.85 -4.05 6.47
CA GLU A 378 -19.63 -4.13 7.27
C GLU A 378 -18.41 -3.93 6.39
N ASN A 379 -17.44 -3.14 6.85
CA ASN A 379 -16.24 -2.81 6.07
C ASN A 379 -15.35 -4.05 5.90
N VAL A 380 -14.85 -4.27 4.68
CA VAL A 380 -14.03 -5.45 4.33
C VAL A 380 -12.75 -5.56 5.16
N PHE A 381 -12.15 -4.44 5.56
CA PHE A 381 -10.84 -4.37 6.22
C PHE A 381 -10.93 -3.93 7.69
N GLY A 382 -12.14 -3.88 8.25
CA GLY A 382 -12.37 -3.38 9.60
C GLY A 382 -12.13 -1.86 9.68
N VAL A 383 -12.78 -1.19 10.62
CA VAL A 383 -12.67 0.27 10.71
C VAL A 383 -11.63 0.70 11.74
N ASN A 384 -10.97 1.82 11.46
CA ASN A 384 -10.06 2.51 12.38
C ASN A 384 -10.77 2.91 13.70
N ALA A 385 -10.01 3.44 14.65
CA ALA A 385 -10.54 3.83 15.97
C ALA A 385 -11.70 4.85 15.88
N GLY A 386 -11.66 5.77 14.91
CA GLY A 386 -12.73 6.71 14.62
C GLY A 386 -13.94 6.13 13.87
N GLY A 387 -13.92 4.84 13.52
CA GLY A 387 -15.02 4.13 12.88
C GLY A 387 -15.32 4.56 11.44
N THR A 388 -14.39 5.27 10.80
CA THR A 388 -14.64 5.97 9.52
C THR A 388 -13.98 5.27 8.33
N PHE A 389 -12.75 4.79 8.49
CA PHE A 389 -11.96 4.26 7.38
C PHE A 389 -11.60 2.80 7.58
N GLY A 390 -11.70 2.01 6.51
CA GLY A 390 -11.12 0.68 6.42
C GLY A 390 -9.60 0.69 6.68
N MET A 391 -9.10 -0.23 7.50
CA MET A 391 -7.69 -0.32 7.92
C MET A 391 -6.82 -1.10 6.92
N ALA A 392 -6.59 -0.52 5.75
CA ALA A 392 -5.74 -1.11 4.71
C ALA A 392 -4.97 -0.04 3.92
N TYR A 393 -3.84 -0.43 3.32
CA TYR A 393 -3.13 0.43 2.38
C TYR A 393 -3.81 0.39 1.01
N GLY A 394 -4.52 1.45 0.65
CA GLY A 394 -5.02 1.67 -0.70
C GLY A 394 -3.96 2.21 -1.66
N PHE A 395 -2.93 2.87 -1.13
CA PHE A 395 -1.76 3.38 -1.85
C PHE A 395 -0.57 3.55 -0.89
N SER A 396 0.62 3.88 -1.40
CA SER A 396 1.77 4.18 -0.53
C SER A 396 1.52 5.49 0.24
N LEU A 397 1.77 5.55 1.55
CA LEU A 397 1.59 6.76 2.39
C LEU A 397 0.12 7.05 2.78
N ASP A 398 -0.72 6.03 2.79
CA ASP A 398 -2.15 6.15 3.12
C ASP A 398 -2.42 6.42 4.61
N GLU A 399 -1.42 6.28 5.50
CA GLU A 399 -1.63 6.20 6.95
C GLU A 399 -2.12 7.52 7.58
N SER A 400 -1.38 8.60 7.36
CA SER A 400 -1.64 9.92 7.96
C SER A 400 -1.21 11.02 7.00
N PRO A 401 -1.98 12.11 6.86
CA PRO A 401 -1.60 13.21 6.01
C PRO A 401 -0.25 13.81 6.39
N ASN A 402 0.63 14.01 5.41
CA ASN A 402 1.93 14.67 5.61
C ASN A 402 1.83 16.20 5.86
N VAL A 403 0.61 16.73 5.93
CA VAL A 403 0.33 18.18 5.92
C VAL A 403 -0.40 18.73 7.15
N SER A 404 -0.34 18.06 8.30
CA SER A 404 -1.07 18.52 9.50
C SER A 404 -0.26 18.34 10.80
N ASP A 405 -0.18 19.39 11.61
CA ASP A 405 0.36 19.34 12.98
C ASP A 405 -0.67 18.87 14.03
N ASN A 406 -1.94 18.76 13.65
CA ASN A 406 -3.06 18.49 14.55
C ASN A 406 -3.93 17.31 14.06
N TRP A 407 -3.33 16.35 13.37
CA TRP A 407 -4.03 15.16 12.91
C TRP A 407 -4.49 14.27 14.07
N SER A 408 -5.76 13.87 14.07
CA SER A 408 -6.29 12.96 15.07
C SER A 408 -5.86 11.53 14.79
N THR A 409 -5.30 10.86 15.80
CA THR A 409 -4.95 9.43 15.71
C THR A 409 -6.17 8.54 15.46
N ASP A 410 -7.36 8.97 15.89
CA ASP A 410 -8.62 8.25 15.62
C ASP A 410 -8.95 8.22 14.12
N ASN A 411 -8.45 9.19 13.36
CA ASN A 411 -8.66 9.29 11.92
C ASN A 411 -7.54 8.63 11.12
N ASN A 412 -6.50 8.10 11.77
CA ASN A 412 -5.48 7.33 11.08
C ASN A 412 -6.13 6.21 10.27
N VAL A 413 -5.50 5.86 9.16
CA VAL A 413 -5.79 4.63 8.43
C VAL A 413 -4.68 3.65 8.80
N PRO A 414 -4.69 3.03 10.00
CA PRO A 414 -3.58 2.21 10.44
C PRO A 414 -3.62 0.89 9.67
N SER A 415 -2.83 0.80 8.61
CA SER A 415 -2.53 -0.44 7.89
C SER A 415 -1.38 -1.23 8.53
N LYS A 416 -0.75 -0.63 9.54
CA LYS A 416 0.36 -1.17 10.32
C LYS A 416 0.22 -0.79 11.79
N THR A 417 0.94 -1.48 12.66
CA THR A 417 1.01 -1.11 14.08
C THR A 417 1.57 0.30 14.22
N ASP A 418 1.01 1.13 15.11
CA ASP A 418 1.49 2.50 15.38
C ASP A 418 2.76 2.51 16.26
N TYR A 419 3.14 1.34 16.79
CA TYR A 419 4.36 1.08 17.54
C TYR A 419 5.20 -0.04 16.91
N GLY A 420 6.45 -0.14 17.35
CA GLY A 420 7.33 -1.26 16.99
C GLY A 420 6.98 -2.52 17.78
N VAL A 421 6.73 -3.63 17.10
CA VAL A 421 6.39 -4.92 17.72
C VAL A 421 7.65 -5.56 18.30
N GLY A 422 7.73 -5.60 19.62
CA GLY A 422 8.92 -5.93 20.38
C GLY A 422 8.78 -7.19 21.25
N THR A 423 9.51 -7.22 22.35
CA THR A 423 9.54 -8.39 23.25
C THR A 423 8.21 -8.59 23.96
N GLY A 424 7.59 -9.75 23.77
CA GLY A 424 6.30 -10.10 24.40
C GLY A 424 5.07 -9.70 23.59
N ASP A 425 5.26 -9.03 22.45
CA ASP A 425 4.21 -8.65 21.52
C ASP A 425 3.98 -9.78 20.50
N ASP A 426 3.41 -10.90 20.96
CA ASP A 426 3.14 -12.05 20.09
C ASP A 426 2.07 -11.72 19.04
N VAL A 427 2.30 -12.16 17.81
CA VAL A 427 1.48 -11.85 16.64
C VAL A 427 0.72 -13.09 16.20
N THR A 428 -0.54 -12.94 15.84
CA THR A 428 -1.30 -13.99 15.15
C THR A 428 -1.69 -13.52 13.76
N ILE A 429 -1.19 -14.21 12.73
CA ILE A 429 -1.62 -14.05 11.34
C ILE A 429 -2.72 -15.07 11.04
N VAL A 430 -3.81 -14.61 10.45
CA VAL A 430 -4.92 -15.44 9.98
C VAL A 430 -4.93 -15.44 8.47
N ILE A 431 -4.89 -16.63 7.87
CA ILE A 431 -5.26 -16.83 6.47
C ILE A 431 -6.76 -17.05 6.44
N GLY A 432 -7.51 -16.02 6.06
CA GLY A 432 -8.97 -15.98 6.11
C GLY A 432 -9.66 -16.87 5.08
N PRO A 433 -10.99 -17.06 5.18
CA PRO A 433 -11.77 -17.97 4.36
C PRO A 433 -11.60 -17.72 2.87
N TRP A 434 -11.59 -18.79 2.08
CA TRP A 434 -11.48 -18.71 0.63
C TRP A 434 -12.85 -18.51 -0.03
N ALA A 435 -13.84 -19.36 0.30
CA ALA A 435 -15.21 -19.33 -0.22
C ALA A 435 -16.22 -19.09 0.88
#